data_AF-A0A847SUJ2-F1
#
_entry.id   AF-A0A847SUJ2-F1
#
_cell.length_a   1.000
_cell.length_b   1.000
_cell.length_c   1.000
_cell.angle_alpha   90.00
_cell.angle_beta   90.00
_cell.angle_gamma   90.00
#
_symmetry.space_group_name_H-M   'P 1'
#
loop_
_entity.id
_entity.type
_entity.pdbx_description
1 polymer ?
#
loop_
_entity_poly.entity_id
_entity_poly.type
_entity_poly.pdbx_seq_one_letter_code
_entity_poly.pdbx_strand_id
1 'polypeptide(L)'
;MGWTSLLLGLSSLIVGLVVVLISIPMARGKVAMNHTYGVRLAKSFESEENWDRLNRYGGRQLIFGGIALMLLGIIFFFLDMDSNPDYVILLGLTPLLLLIPALRIASYAKKM
;
A
#
# COMPACT_ATOMS: atom_id res chain seq x y z
N MET A 1 4.96 5.21 26.46
CA MET A 1 4.88 5.32 24.98
C MET A 1 5.01 6.79 24.65
N GLY A 2 6.02 7.14 23.85
CA GLY A 2 6.25 8.52 23.45
C GLY A 2 5.19 9.05 22.49
N TRP A 3 5.03 10.36 22.41
CA TRP A 3 4.10 10.99 21.46
C TRP A 3 4.49 10.68 20.02
N THR A 4 5.79 10.61 19.74
CA THR A 4 6.30 10.30 18.40
C THR A 4 5.93 8.88 17.96
N SER A 5 6.09 7.93 18.88
CA SER A 5 5.71 6.52 18.67
C SER A 5 4.22 6.36 18.42
N LEU A 6 3.38 7.08 19.17
CA LEU A 6 1.92 7.09 18.98
C LEU A 6 1.55 7.64 17.59
N LEU A 7 2.11 8.78 17.20
CA LEU A 7 1.82 9.42 15.92
C LEU A 7 2.23 8.55 14.73
N LEU A 8 3.46 8.01 14.75
CA LEU A 8 3.96 7.15 13.67
C LEU A 8 3.22 5.82 13.61
N GLY A 9 2.92 5.20 14.75
CA GLY A 9 2.16 3.95 14.81
C GLY A 9 0.74 4.13 14.27
N LEU A 10 0.03 5.16 14.72
CA LEU A 10 -1.34 5.43 14.31
C LEU A 10 -1.44 5.82 12.83
N SER A 11 -0.54 6.69 12.35
CA SER A 11 -0.51 7.08 10.93
C SER A 11 -0.24 5.89 10.02
N SER A 12 0.73 5.04 10.36
CA SER A 12 1.04 3.81 9.59
C SER A 12 -0.14 2.84 9.56
N LEU A 13 -0.83 2.68 10.70
CA LEU A 13 -2.04 1.86 10.79
C LEU A 13 -3.17 2.39 9.92
N ILE A 14 -3.44 3.70 9.98
CA ILE A 14 -4.50 4.33 9.19
C ILE A 14 -4.19 4.22 7.70
N VAL A 15 -2.96 4.56 7.28
CA VAL A 15 -2.56 4.47 5.87
C VAL A 15 -2.65 3.02 5.38
N GLY A 16 -2.12 2.07 6.14
CA GLY A 16 -2.19 0.65 5.79
C GLY A 16 -3.62 0.14 5.69
N LEU A 17 -4.49 0.52 6.64
CA LEU A 17 -5.91 0.15 6.62
C LEU A 17 -6.64 0.73 5.39
N VAL A 18 -6.43 2.02 5.09
CA VAL A 18 -7.01 2.66 3.91
C VAL A 18 -6.55 1.95 2.64
N VAL A 19 -5.25 1.67 2.49
CA VAL A 19 -4.69 0.96 1.35
C VAL A 19 -5.32 -0.44 1.20
N VAL A 20 -5.47 -1.18 2.29
CA VAL A 20 -6.13 -2.50 2.25
C VAL A 20 -7.58 -2.37 1.79
N LEU A 21 -8.37 -1.49 2.41
CA LEU A 21 -9.80 -1.36 2.13
C LEU A 21 -10.05 -0.95 0.68
N ILE A 22 -9.32 0.04 0.16
CA ILE A 22 -9.44 0.44 -1.24
C ILE A 22 -8.89 -0.61 -2.21
N SER A 23 -8.11 -1.60 -1.75
CA SER A 23 -7.56 -2.62 -2.64
C SER A 23 -8.41 -3.89 -2.72
N ILE A 24 -9.33 -4.10 -1.77
CA ILE A 24 -10.24 -5.26 -1.72
C ILE A 24 -11.10 -5.41 -2.98
N PRO A 25 -11.87 -4.40 -3.44
CA PRO A 25 -12.71 -4.58 -4.63
C PRO A 25 -11.87 -4.77 -5.90
N MET A 26 -10.68 -4.16 -5.99
CA MET A 26 -9.72 -4.40 -7.08
C MET A 26 -9.26 -5.86 -7.09
N ALA A 27 -8.81 -6.38 -5.93
CA ALA A 27 -8.34 -7.75 -5.80
C ALA A 27 -9.42 -8.81 -6.13
N ARG A 28 -10.69 -8.45 -5.90
CA ARG A 28 -11.87 -9.28 -6.20
C ARG A 28 -12.38 -9.15 -7.65
N GLY A 29 -11.77 -8.28 -8.48
CA GLY A 29 -12.23 -8.03 -9.85
C GLY A 29 -13.61 -7.40 -9.92
N LYS A 30 -13.97 -6.58 -8.92
CA LYS A 30 -15.28 -5.90 -8.84
C LYS A 30 -15.27 -4.47 -9.37
N VAL A 31 -14.17 -4.06 -10.00
CA VAL A 31 -13.97 -2.70 -10.49
C VAL A 31 -14.10 -2.72 -12.00
N ALA A 32 -15.15 -2.10 -12.54
CA ALA A 32 -15.30 -1.92 -13.98
C ALA A 32 -14.26 -0.93 -14.52
N MET A 33 -13.95 -1.01 -15.82
CA MET A 33 -13.02 -0.09 -16.48
C MET A 33 -13.48 1.35 -16.31
N ASN A 34 -12.59 2.20 -15.81
CA ASN A 34 -12.90 3.60 -15.53
C ASN A 34 -11.64 4.47 -15.49
N HIS A 35 -11.81 5.79 -15.45
CA HIS A 35 -10.70 6.74 -15.50
C HIS A 35 -10.24 7.26 -14.12
N THR A 36 -10.87 6.88 -13.01
CA THR A 36 -10.62 7.49 -11.69
C THR A 36 -9.99 6.53 -10.67
N TYR A 37 -10.26 5.24 -10.76
CA TYR A 37 -10.00 4.27 -9.71
C TYR A 37 -9.51 2.92 -10.26
N GLY A 38 -8.52 2.33 -9.57
CA GLY A 38 -7.87 1.08 -9.95
C GLY A 38 -6.42 1.27 -10.44
N VAL A 39 -5.83 0.19 -10.96
CA VAL A 39 -4.52 0.22 -11.63
C VAL A 39 -4.72 0.80 -13.03
N ARG A 40 -4.31 2.05 -13.24
CA ARG A 40 -4.53 2.82 -14.48
C ARG A 40 -3.25 3.00 -15.28
N LEU A 41 -2.62 1.89 -15.65
CA LEU A 41 -1.49 1.90 -16.58
C LEU A 41 -2.03 1.84 -18.02
N ALA A 42 -1.24 2.28 -19.02
CA ALA A 42 -1.67 2.21 -20.42
C ALA A 42 -2.15 0.81 -20.82
N LYS A 43 -1.45 -0.23 -20.35
CA LYS A 43 -1.81 -1.64 -20.52
C LYS A 43 -3.19 -2.02 -19.95
N SER A 44 -3.64 -1.36 -18.87
CA SER A 44 -4.95 -1.62 -18.28
C SER A 44 -6.10 -1.26 -19.21
N PHE A 45 -5.90 -0.30 -20.12
CA PHE A 45 -6.95 0.21 -21.01
C PHE A 45 -6.96 -0.46 -22.40
N GLU A 46 -6.06 -1.41 -22.66
CA GLU A 46 -6.02 -2.12 -23.95
C GLU A 46 -7.20 -3.09 -24.11
N SER A 47 -7.73 -3.65 -23.01
CA SER A 47 -8.91 -4.54 -23.01
C SER A 47 -9.52 -4.68 -21.62
N GLU A 48 -10.78 -5.10 -21.53
CA GLU A 48 -11.42 -5.43 -20.24
C GLU A 48 -10.71 -6.58 -19.51
N GLU A 49 -10.17 -7.54 -20.24
CA GLU A 49 -9.38 -8.65 -19.69
C GLU A 49 -8.08 -8.14 -19.05
N ASN A 50 -7.39 -7.21 -19.70
CA ASN A 50 -6.19 -6.58 -19.15
C ASN A 50 -6.52 -5.74 -17.92
N TRP A 51 -7.64 -5.00 -17.96
CA TRP A 51 -8.14 -4.24 -16.83
C TRP A 51 -8.37 -5.13 -15.59
N ASP A 52 -9.12 -6.22 -15.74
CA ASP A 52 -9.42 -7.15 -14.64
C ASP A 52 -8.13 -7.83 -14.12
N ARG A 53 -7.26 -8.32 -15.01
CA ARG A 53 -5.98 -8.94 -14.62
C ARG A 53 -5.10 -8.00 -13.81
N LEU A 54 -4.90 -6.77 -14.30
CA LEU A 54 -4.05 -5.77 -13.63
C LEU A 54 -4.64 -5.31 -12.30
N ASN A 55 -5.95 -5.07 -12.23
CA ASN A 55 -6.60 -4.66 -10.99
C ASN A 55 -6.60 -5.78 -9.95
N ARG A 56 -6.84 -7.03 -10.35
CA ARG A 56 -6.75 -8.19 -9.45
C ARG A 56 -5.34 -8.37 -8.92
N TYR A 57 -4.33 -8.32 -9.79
CA TYR A 57 -2.93 -8.45 -9.38
C TYR A 57 -2.52 -7.29 -8.46
N GLY A 58 -2.79 -6.04 -8.87
CA GLY A 58 -2.39 -4.86 -8.12
C GLY A 58 -3.13 -4.71 -6.80
N GLY A 59 -4.43 -5.03 -6.76
CA GLY A 59 -5.18 -5.09 -5.52
C GLY A 59 -4.56 -6.06 -4.52
N ARG A 60 -4.15 -7.27 -4.95
CA ARG A 60 -3.44 -8.21 -4.07
C ARG A 60 -2.11 -7.67 -3.57
N GLN A 61 -1.29 -7.08 -4.46
CA GLN A 61 0.01 -6.51 -4.06
C GLN A 61 -0.15 -5.36 -3.05
N LEU A 62 -1.13 -4.48 -3.25
CA LEU A 62 -1.41 -3.37 -2.34
C LEU A 62 -2.00 -3.85 -1.01
N ILE A 63 -2.85 -4.89 -1.00
CA ILE A 63 -3.29 -5.53 0.26
C ILE A 63 -2.08 -6.02 1.06
N PHE A 64 -1.14 -6.76 0.42
CA PHE A 64 0.07 -7.21 1.10
C PHE A 64 0.91 -6.04 1.63
N GLY A 65 1.09 -4.99 0.83
CA GLY A 65 1.81 -3.79 1.25
C GLY A 65 1.14 -3.06 2.43
N GLY A 66 -0.18 -2.92 2.40
CA GLY A 66 -0.95 -2.29 3.47
C GLY A 66 -0.92 -3.10 4.77
N ILE A 67 -1.04 -4.43 4.70
CA ILE A 67 -0.89 -5.31 5.89
C ILE A 67 0.52 -5.17 6.48
N ALA A 68 1.56 -5.18 5.64
CA ALA A 68 2.93 -5.00 6.12
C ALA A 68 3.11 -3.64 6.83
N LEU A 69 2.54 -2.58 6.27
CA LEU A 69 2.57 -1.25 6.89
C LEU A 69 1.81 -1.20 8.23
N MET A 70 0.65 -1.88 8.33
CA MET A 70 -0.10 -2.00 9.58
C MET A 70 0.71 -2.73 10.66
N LEU A 71 1.37 -3.84 10.31
CA LEU A 71 2.22 -4.58 11.23
C LEU A 71 3.38 -3.72 11.77
N LEU A 72 4.00 -2.92 10.90
CA LEU A 72 5.02 -1.94 11.32
C LEU A 72 4.45 -0.87 12.25
N GLY A 73 3.26 -0.35 11.95
CA GLY A 73 2.57 0.60 12.83
C GLY A 73 2.31 0.04 14.23
N ILE A 74 1.93 -1.24 14.35
CA ILE A 74 1.81 -1.93 15.64
C ILE A 74 3.15 -1.98 16.36
N ILE A 75 4.24 -2.32 15.65
CA ILE A 75 5.59 -2.39 16.22
C ILE A 75 6.02 -1.02 16.77
N PHE A 76 5.68 0.08 16.10
CA PHE A 76 6.07 1.43 16.53
C PHE A 76 5.53 1.82 17.91
N PHE A 77 4.37 1.30 18.32
CA PHE A 77 3.84 1.54 19.66
C PHE A 77 4.72 0.99 20.79
N PHE A 78 5.58 0.03 20.50
CA PHE A 78 6.48 -0.60 21.47
C PHE A 78 7.89 0.01 21.46
N LEU A 79 8.17 0.97 20.58
CA LEU A 79 9.46 1.65 20.49
C LEU A 79 9.43 2.96 21.26
N ASP A 80 10.49 3.29 22.00
CA ASP A 80 10.65 4.60 22.64
C ASP A 80 11.44 5.55 21.73
N MET A 81 10.72 6.26 20.88
CA MET A 81 11.29 7.17 19.88
C MET A 81 11.54 8.58 20.43
N ASP A 82 10.92 8.95 21.54
CA ASP A 82 11.12 10.27 22.15
C ASP A 82 12.54 10.36 22.74
N SER A 83 13.06 9.24 23.25
CA SER A 83 14.44 9.11 23.74
C SER A 83 15.49 8.91 22.64
N ASN A 84 15.08 8.62 21.40
CA ASN A 84 15.97 8.23 20.31
C ASN A 84 15.52 8.85 18.96
N PRO A 85 15.78 10.16 18.76
CA PRO A 85 15.25 10.91 17.62
C PRO A 85 15.79 10.43 16.26
N ASP A 86 16.96 9.77 16.23
CA ASP A 86 17.58 9.26 15.01
C ASP A 86 16.69 8.24 14.28
N TYR A 87 15.85 7.49 15.01
CA TYR A 87 14.93 6.52 14.41
C TYR A 87 13.73 7.18 13.72
N VAL A 88 13.41 8.43 14.06
CA VAL A 88 12.17 9.10 13.60
C VAL A 88 12.18 9.30 12.09
N ILE A 89 13.32 9.70 11.52
CA ILE A 89 13.45 9.89 10.06
C ILE A 89 13.32 8.54 9.35
N LEU A 90 14.07 7.52 9.79
CA LEU A 90 14.07 6.20 9.15
C LEU A 90 12.67 5.56 9.19
N LEU A 91 12.01 5.61 10.34
CA LEU A 91 10.69 4.99 10.53
C LEU A 91 9.56 5.83 9.92
N GLY A 92 9.72 7.15 9.83
CA GLY A 92 8.81 8.04 9.10
C GLY A 92 8.76 7.75 7.59
N LEU A 93 9.82 7.15 7.02
CA LEU A 93 9.88 6.76 5.61
C LEU A 93 9.21 5.39 5.32
N THR A 94 8.68 4.70 6.32
CA THR A 94 8.05 3.38 6.13
C THR A 94 6.90 3.33 5.12
N PRO A 95 6.10 4.39 4.86
CA PRO A 95 5.14 4.38 3.76
C PRO A 95 5.76 4.16 2.38
N LEU A 96 7.07 4.45 2.20
CA LEU A 96 7.79 4.16 0.96
C LEU A 96 7.87 2.66 0.64
N LEU A 97 7.60 1.78 1.61
CA LEU A 97 7.47 0.34 1.34
C LEU A 97 6.35 0.03 0.33
N LEU A 98 5.36 0.92 0.18
CA LEU A 98 4.33 0.81 -0.86
C LEU A 98 4.88 1.00 -2.29
N LEU A 99 6.12 1.47 -2.44
CA LEU A 99 6.80 1.45 -3.74
C LEU A 99 7.08 0.02 -4.22
N ILE A 100 7.30 -0.93 -3.31
CA ILE A 100 7.54 -2.34 -3.67
C ILE A 100 6.34 -2.93 -4.44
N PRO A 101 5.08 -2.91 -3.92
CA PRO A 101 3.94 -3.37 -4.68
C PRO A 101 3.68 -2.52 -5.93
N ALA A 102 3.90 -1.20 -5.90
CA ALA A 102 3.76 -0.35 -7.08
C ALA A 102 4.72 -0.75 -8.23
N LEU A 103 5.98 -1.00 -7.91
CA LEU A 103 7.00 -1.47 -8.87
C LEU A 103 6.68 -2.86 -9.39
N ARG A 104 6.16 -3.75 -8.55
CA ARG A 104 5.69 -5.08 -8.97
C ARG A 104 4.52 -4.98 -9.94
N ILE A 105 3.57 -4.08 -9.70
CA ILE A 105 2.45 -3.81 -10.62
C ILE A 105 2.96 -3.30 -11.96
N ALA A 106 3.86 -2.31 -11.95
CA ALA A 106 4.45 -1.77 -13.18
C ALA A 106 5.24 -2.84 -13.95
N SER A 107 6.00 -3.69 -13.24
CA SER A 107 6.76 -4.78 -13.85
C SER A 107 5.87 -5.89 -14.41
N TYR A 108 4.75 -6.18 -13.75
CA TYR A 108 3.74 -7.12 -14.24
C TYR A 108 3.08 -6.59 -15.52
N ALA A 109 2.68 -5.32 -15.53
CA ALA A 109 2.10 -4.68 -16.72
C ALA A 109 3.03 -4.72 -17.93
N LYS A 110 4.34 -4.51 -17.74
CA LYS A 110 5.34 -4.59 -18.83
C LYS A 110 5.48 -5.99 -19.45
N LYS A 111 5.02 -7.04 -18.78
CA LYS A 111 5.11 -8.44 -19.24
C LYS A 111 3.82 -8.95 -19.90
N MET A 112 2.76 -8.13 -19.91
CA MET A 112 1.48 -8.41 -20.58
C MET A 112 1.53 -7.90 -22.02
#